data_AF-A0A521HN48-F1
#
_entry.id   AF-A0A521HN48-F1
#
_cell.length_a   1.000
_cell.length_b   1.000
_cell.length_c   1.000
_cell.angle_alpha   90.00
_cell.angle_beta   90.00
_cell.angle_gamma   90.00
#
_symmetry.space_group_name_H-M   'P 1'
#
loop_
_entity.id
_entity.type
_entity.pdbx_description
1 polymer ?
#
loop_
_entity_poly.entity_id
_entity_poly.type
_entity_poly.pdbx_seq_one_letter_code
_entity_poly.pdbx_strand_id
1 'polypeptide(L)'
;MALKRGHEMHVLARHVSFAMIVLVSMTSHAAGIALASKPLPQQPADFIPTDLAVQFSAEPTDGIESGQTIHFTVSVTNHGPEPVESVTLMSSNFVDEFYLDNATADCQAFLTRITDGNGFYYYNQIWYPAFFSTLEVGEARTCHFTLDFSHLAPPVFPFSFGLASYETDLNPANDTQAVVLRRGRLPATLPTLSPQAQILLGLGMLACAGLAIRHRRRSFSTQA
;
A
#
# COMPACT_ATOMS: atom_id res chain seq x y z
N MET A 1 -3.44 32.57 40.13
CA MET A 1 -4.44 32.23 39.09
C MET A 1 -4.24 33.24 37.97
N ALA A 2 -3.85 32.91 36.74
CA ALA A 2 -3.93 31.67 35.97
C ALA A 2 -2.70 31.47 35.06
N LEU A 3 -2.56 30.24 34.60
CA LEU A 3 -1.49 29.63 33.80
C LEU A 3 -1.75 29.77 32.28
N LYS A 4 -0.71 30.01 31.47
CA LYS A 4 -0.42 29.43 30.12
C LYS A 4 0.78 30.20 29.51
N ARG A 5 2.03 29.71 29.50
CA ARG A 5 2.66 28.69 28.61
C ARG A 5 2.10 28.72 27.18
N GLY A 6 2.84 28.97 26.10
CA GLY A 6 4.29 29.04 25.85
C GLY A 6 4.71 28.05 24.75
N HIS A 7 5.65 28.48 23.90
CA HIS A 7 6.35 27.81 22.76
C HIS A 7 5.78 28.10 21.37
N GLU A 8 6.37 29.04 20.61
CA GLU A 8 7.68 29.02 19.90
C GLU A 8 7.76 27.94 18.81
N MET A 9 7.52 28.38 17.58
CA MET A 9 7.93 27.70 16.35
C MET A 9 9.42 27.95 16.14
N HIS A 10 10.23 26.91 16.35
CA HIS A 10 11.58 26.86 15.82
C HIS A 10 11.58 26.08 14.51
N VAL A 11 11.76 26.83 13.42
CA VAL A 11 12.04 26.33 12.08
C VAL A 11 13.44 25.71 12.08
N LEU A 12 13.53 24.44 11.73
CA LEU A 12 14.78 23.80 11.32
C LEU A 12 14.52 23.01 10.04
N ALA A 13 14.97 23.60 8.94
CA ALA A 13 15.01 22.98 7.62
C ALA A 13 16.12 21.92 7.57
N ARG A 14 15.79 20.70 7.13
CA ARG A 14 16.57 19.83 6.22
C ARG A 14 15.84 18.48 6.03
N HIS A 15 15.80 18.03 4.78
CA HIS A 15 15.01 16.94 4.17
C HIS A 15 13.64 17.41 3.64
N VAL A 16 13.62 17.75 2.35
CA VAL A 16 12.37 17.88 1.58
C VAL A 16 11.88 16.46 1.32
N SER A 17 11.20 15.88 2.31
CA SER A 17 10.28 14.76 2.07
C SER A 17 8.94 15.40 1.72
N PHE A 18 8.51 15.29 0.47
CA PHE A 18 7.15 15.72 0.10
C PHE A 18 6.17 14.78 0.80
N ALA A 19 5.46 15.31 1.80
CA ALA A 19 4.46 14.57 2.54
C ALA A 19 3.24 14.32 1.65
N MET A 20 2.87 13.05 1.49
CA MET A 20 1.62 12.64 0.88
C MET A 20 0.43 13.22 1.65
N ILE A 21 -0.46 13.92 0.95
CA ILE A 21 -1.67 14.49 1.56
C ILE A 21 -2.76 13.42 1.53
N VAL A 22 -3.35 13.12 2.68
CA VAL A 22 -4.50 12.21 2.80
C VAL A 22 -5.78 13.04 2.73
N LEU A 23 -6.62 12.77 1.73
CA LEU A 23 -7.97 13.35 1.63
C LEU A 23 -9.01 12.32 2.08
N VAL A 24 -9.79 12.69 3.08
CA VAL A 24 -10.94 11.90 3.57
C VAL A 24 -12.20 12.42 2.89
N SER A 25 -12.87 11.60 2.09
CA SER A 25 -14.17 11.94 1.51
C SER A 25 -15.28 11.39 2.40
N MET A 26 -15.84 12.23 3.28
CA MET A 26 -17.00 11.83 4.10
C MET A 26 -18.27 11.86 3.25
N THR A 27 -18.84 10.69 2.99
CA THR A 27 -20.20 10.60 2.44
C THR A 27 -21.21 10.86 3.57
N SER A 28 -21.93 11.98 3.52
CA SER A 28 -22.91 12.34 4.55
C SER A 28 -24.11 11.38 4.52
N HIS A 29 -24.45 10.84 5.69
CA HIS A 29 -25.55 9.90 5.87
C HIS A 29 -26.88 10.66 5.95
N ALA A 30 -27.67 10.63 4.88
CA ALA A 30 -29.11 10.89 4.99
C ALA A 30 -29.81 9.62 5.47
N ALA A 31 -30.51 9.71 6.60
CA ALA A 31 -31.31 8.63 7.18
C ALA A 31 -32.38 8.14 6.18
N GLY A 32 -32.55 6.81 6.12
CA GLY A 32 -33.27 6.11 5.07
C GLY A 32 -34.76 6.45 4.93
N ILE A 33 -35.12 6.84 3.71
CA ILE A 33 -36.41 6.52 3.09
C ILE A 33 -36.04 5.65 1.88
N ALA A 34 -36.54 4.41 1.85
CA ALA A 34 -36.36 3.51 0.70
C ALA A 34 -37.22 4.02 -0.47
N LEU A 35 -36.73 5.05 -1.17
CA LEU A 35 -37.11 5.32 -2.54
C LEU A 35 -36.32 4.36 -3.41
N ALA A 36 -37.01 3.66 -4.32
CA ALA A 36 -36.36 2.89 -5.38
C ALA A 36 -35.27 3.77 -6.01
N SER A 37 -34.00 3.45 -5.77
CA SER A 37 -32.89 4.17 -6.38
C SER A 37 -32.89 3.79 -7.84
N LYS A 38 -33.54 4.62 -8.65
CA LYS A 38 -33.23 4.70 -10.08
C LYS A 38 -31.70 4.78 -10.15
N PRO A 39 -31.01 3.88 -10.88
CA PRO A 39 -29.57 3.95 -11.03
C PRO A 39 -29.24 5.39 -11.42
N LEU A 40 -28.37 6.04 -10.66
CA LEU A 40 -27.86 7.35 -11.03
C LEU A 40 -27.41 7.25 -12.50
N PRO A 41 -27.80 8.19 -13.37
CA PRO A 41 -27.22 8.26 -14.71
C PRO A 41 -25.71 8.20 -14.52
N GLN A 42 -25.06 7.21 -15.13
CA GLN A 42 -23.61 7.19 -15.19
C GLN A 42 -23.21 8.56 -15.74
N GLN A 43 -22.54 9.38 -14.92
CA GLN A 43 -22.04 10.68 -15.35
C GLN A 43 -21.24 10.42 -16.63
N PRO A 44 -21.49 11.15 -17.73
CA PRO A 44 -20.76 10.92 -18.96
C PRO A 44 -19.28 11.03 -18.63
N ALA A 45 -18.51 10.04 -19.06
CA ALA A 45 -17.06 10.08 -18.90
C ALA A 45 -16.56 11.38 -19.54
N ASP A 46 -15.69 12.10 -18.82
CA ASP A 46 -15.03 13.27 -19.35
C ASP A 46 -14.10 12.81 -20.48
N PHE A 47 -14.41 13.26 -21.69
CA PHE A 47 -13.66 12.89 -22.88
C PHE A 47 -12.48 13.84 -23.07
N ILE A 48 -11.27 13.28 -23.10
CA ILE A 48 -10.02 14.00 -23.32
C ILE A 48 -9.67 13.86 -24.82
N PRO A 49 -9.64 14.96 -25.60
CA PRO A 49 -9.43 14.91 -27.06
C PRO A 49 -7.95 14.69 -27.45
N THR A 50 -7.23 13.84 -26.73
CA THR A 50 -5.84 13.44 -27.01
C THR A 50 -5.62 11.96 -26.69
N ASP A 51 -4.51 11.36 -27.13
CA ASP A 51 -4.08 10.00 -26.75
C ASP A 51 -3.10 10.09 -25.57
N LEU A 52 -3.45 9.54 -24.41
CA LEU A 52 -2.67 9.50 -23.19
C LEU A 52 -2.23 8.07 -22.88
N ALA A 53 -0.94 7.79 -23.01
CA ALA A 53 -0.40 6.48 -22.65
C ALA A 53 0.11 6.47 -21.20
N VAL A 54 -0.34 5.50 -20.41
CA VAL A 54 0.16 5.25 -19.06
C VAL A 54 1.17 4.11 -19.05
N GLN A 55 2.31 4.34 -18.39
CA GLN A 55 3.29 3.32 -18.05
C GLN A 55 3.39 3.17 -16.54
N PHE A 56 3.40 1.94 -16.04
CA PHE A 56 3.45 1.63 -14.63
C PHE A 56 4.36 0.43 -14.33
N SER A 57 5.27 0.60 -13.39
CA SER A 57 6.19 -0.43 -12.92
C SER A 57 6.38 -0.41 -11.41
N ALA A 58 6.85 -1.53 -10.87
CA ALA A 58 7.17 -1.69 -9.46
C ALA A 58 8.45 -2.51 -9.27
N GLU A 59 9.19 -2.24 -8.21
CA GLU A 59 10.35 -3.03 -7.78
C GLU A 59 10.45 -3.03 -6.23
N PRO A 60 10.55 -4.20 -5.57
CA PRO A 60 10.42 -5.55 -6.14
C PRO A 60 8.97 -5.95 -6.46
N THR A 61 8.80 -6.98 -7.30
CA THR A 61 7.48 -7.56 -7.63
C THR A 61 7.30 -9.00 -7.12
N ASP A 62 8.37 -9.67 -6.70
CA ASP A 62 8.33 -11.04 -6.19
C ASP A 62 9.20 -11.18 -4.95
N GLY A 63 8.91 -12.19 -4.13
CA GLY A 63 9.65 -12.42 -2.90
C GLY A 63 9.43 -11.36 -1.82
N ILE A 64 8.36 -10.56 -1.92
CA ILE A 64 8.20 -9.36 -1.09
C ILE A 64 7.91 -9.74 0.36
N GLU A 65 8.74 -9.26 1.28
CA GLU A 65 8.57 -9.47 2.72
C GLU A 65 7.63 -8.41 3.32
N SER A 66 7.00 -8.74 4.45
CA SER A 66 6.19 -7.76 5.17
C SER A 66 7.06 -6.62 5.69
N GLY A 67 6.60 -5.38 5.52
CA GLY A 67 7.32 -4.16 5.85
C GLY A 67 8.37 -3.76 4.81
N GLN A 68 8.56 -4.55 3.74
CA GLN A 68 9.47 -4.18 2.66
C GLN A 68 8.87 -3.04 1.83
N THR A 69 9.67 -2.00 1.60
CA THR A 69 9.32 -0.89 0.71
C THR A 69 9.34 -1.34 -0.75
N ILE A 70 8.26 -1.05 -1.46
CA ILE A 70 8.15 -1.21 -2.92
C ILE A 70 8.27 0.17 -3.56
N HIS A 71 9.14 0.28 -4.55
CA HIS A 71 9.32 1.46 -5.39
C HIS A 71 8.42 1.34 -6.61
N PHE A 72 7.52 2.29 -6.78
CA PHE A 72 6.65 2.39 -7.94
C PHE A 72 7.10 3.53 -8.85
N THR A 73 6.88 3.37 -10.14
CA THR A 73 7.07 4.42 -11.14
C THR A 73 5.84 4.45 -12.02
N VAL A 74 5.17 5.59 -12.06
CA VAL A 74 4.06 5.86 -12.99
C VAL A 74 4.46 6.99 -13.92
N SER A 75 4.26 6.81 -15.22
CA SER A 75 4.48 7.83 -16.23
C SER A 75 3.24 7.98 -17.11
N VAL A 76 2.93 9.20 -17.49
CA VAL A 76 1.90 9.52 -18.48
C VAL A 76 2.54 10.29 -19.62
N THR A 77 2.25 9.89 -20.85
CA THR A 77 2.71 10.57 -22.07
C THR A 77 1.53 11.07 -22.87
N ASN A 78 1.55 12.33 -23.28
CA ASN A 78 0.56 12.88 -24.22
C ASN A 78 1.04 12.66 -25.66
N HIS A 79 0.41 11.77 -26.41
CA HIS A 79 0.72 11.49 -27.81
C HIS A 79 0.05 12.45 -28.81
N GLY A 80 -0.81 13.35 -28.32
CA GLY A 80 -1.52 14.32 -29.14
C GLY A 80 -2.90 13.83 -29.62
N PRO A 81 -3.66 14.69 -30.32
CA PRO A 81 -3.19 15.91 -30.97
C PRO A 81 -3.22 17.18 -30.10
N GLU A 82 -3.84 17.16 -28.92
CA GLU A 82 -4.08 18.38 -28.12
C GLU A 82 -3.32 18.36 -26.78
N PRO A 83 -2.91 19.54 -26.28
CA PRO A 83 -2.37 19.65 -24.93
C PRO A 83 -3.47 19.38 -23.87
N VAL A 84 -3.08 18.91 -22.68
CA VAL A 84 -4.04 18.53 -21.61
C VAL A 84 -3.86 19.43 -20.38
N GLU A 85 -4.93 20.13 -20.01
CA GLU A 85 -4.94 21.01 -18.83
C GLU A 85 -5.32 20.28 -17.53
N SER A 86 -6.06 19.17 -17.64
CA SER A 86 -6.48 18.37 -16.50
C SER A 86 -6.60 16.91 -16.90
N VAL A 87 -5.98 16.04 -16.11
CA VAL A 87 -6.13 14.59 -16.19
C VAL A 87 -5.90 14.03 -14.79
N THR A 88 -6.65 12.98 -14.45
CA THR A 88 -6.56 12.29 -13.19
C THR A 88 -6.07 10.87 -13.42
N LEU A 89 -4.92 10.51 -12.84
CA LEU A 89 -4.51 9.11 -12.77
C LEU A 89 -4.87 8.55 -11.40
N MET A 90 -5.36 7.31 -11.36
CA MET A 90 -5.75 6.61 -10.15
C MET A 90 -5.20 5.19 -10.10
N SER A 91 -4.81 4.75 -8.90
CA SER A 91 -4.51 3.34 -8.67
C SER A 91 -5.78 2.49 -8.57
N SER A 92 -5.62 1.17 -8.70
CA SER A 92 -6.63 0.23 -8.21
C SER A 92 -6.89 0.45 -6.72
N ASN A 93 -8.09 0.09 -6.28
CA ASN A 93 -8.44 0.10 -4.86
C ASN A 93 -7.61 -0.93 -4.09
N PHE A 94 -7.17 -0.56 -2.90
CA PHE A 94 -6.55 -1.45 -1.92
C PHE A 94 -7.10 -1.13 -0.54
N VAL A 95 -6.97 -2.03 0.43
CA VAL A 95 -7.52 -1.90 1.77
C VAL A 95 -6.38 -2.00 2.77
N ASP A 96 -5.81 -3.19 2.92
CA ASP A 96 -4.79 -3.48 3.92
C ASP A 96 -3.50 -4.03 3.30
N GLU A 97 -3.35 -3.94 1.97
CA GLU A 97 -2.19 -4.45 1.24
C GLU A 97 -0.92 -3.63 1.46
N PHE A 98 -1.04 -2.37 1.90
CA PHE A 98 0.08 -1.46 2.12
C PHE A 98 -0.01 -0.75 3.46
N TYR A 99 1.14 -0.48 4.08
CA TYR A 99 1.25 0.50 5.16
C TYR A 99 1.42 1.89 4.56
N LEU A 100 0.57 2.83 4.98
CA LEU A 100 0.56 4.20 4.46
C LEU A 100 1.43 5.16 5.28
N ASP A 101 1.85 4.76 6.48
CA ASP A 101 2.59 5.62 7.41
C ASP A 101 3.94 6.11 6.85
N ASN A 102 4.54 5.31 5.97
CA ASN A 102 5.85 5.58 5.33
C ASN A 102 5.72 5.84 3.82
N ALA A 103 4.51 6.09 3.31
CA ALA A 103 4.32 6.35 1.90
C ALA A 103 5.02 7.66 1.50
N THR A 104 5.76 7.64 0.39
CA THR A 104 6.42 8.83 -0.17
C THR A 104 6.07 8.98 -1.63
N ALA A 105 6.09 10.20 -2.15
CA ALA A 105 6.01 10.50 -3.58
C ALA A 105 6.91 11.69 -3.89
N ASP A 106 7.59 11.65 -5.03
CA ASP A 106 8.45 12.75 -5.50
C ASP A 106 7.71 13.76 -6.40
N CYS A 107 6.47 13.45 -6.76
CA CYS A 107 5.65 14.28 -7.63
C CYS A 107 4.68 15.17 -6.84
N GLN A 108 4.32 16.30 -7.46
CA GLN A 108 3.32 17.20 -6.91
C GLN A 108 1.90 16.69 -7.22
N ALA A 109 0.92 17.13 -6.41
CA ALA A 109 -0.49 16.73 -6.54
C ALA A 109 -0.71 15.21 -6.53
N PHE A 110 0.05 14.49 -5.70
CA PHE A 110 -0.15 13.08 -5.39
C PHE A 110 -0.78 12.92 -4.02
N LEU A 111 -1.86 12.16 -3.93
CA LEU A 111 -2.64 12.03 -2.71
C LEU A 111 -3.19 10.62 -2.53
N THR A 112 -3.42 10.25 -1.26
CA THR A 112 -4.22 9.07 -0.94
C THR A 112 -5.65 9.50 -0.70
N ARG A 113 -6.58 8.90 -1.44
CA ARG A 113 -8.01 9.03 -1.20
C ARG A 113 -8.49 7.85 -0.37
N ILE A 114 -9.16 8.17 0.73
CA ILE A 114 -9.92 7.20 1.52
C ILE A 114 -11.37 7.29 1.08
N THR A 115 -11.95 6.16 0.71
CA THR A 115 -13.39 6.02 0.52
C THR A 115 -13.91 5.12 1.63
N ASP A 116 -14.74 5.69 2.50
CA ASP A 116 -15.43 4.99 3.57
C ASP A 116 -16.94 4.95 3.31
N GLY A 117 -17.55 3.81 3.63
CA GLY A 117 -18.98 3.57 3.47
C GLY A 117 -19.48 2.54 4.47
N ASN A 118 -20.79 2.32 4.52
CA ASN A 118 -21.36 1.33 5.43
C ASN A 118 -20.94 -0.10 5.03
N GLY A 119 -20.01 -0.68 5.78
CA GLY A 119 -19.52 -2.04 5.57
C GLY A 119 -18.39 -2.19 4.55
N PHE A 120 -17.84 -1.09 4.02
CA PHE A 120 -16.66 -1.13 3.16
C PHE A 120 -15.78 0.10 3.36
N TYR A 121 -14.48 -0.08 3.19
CA TYR A 121 -13.53 1.00 3.00
C TYR A 121 -12.47 0.57 2.00
N TYR A 122 -11.89 1.53 1.30
CA TYR A 122 -10.70 1.31 0.48
C TYR A 122 -9.92 2.61 0.33
N TYR A 123 -8.65 2.43 0.01
CA TYR A 123 -7.70 3.45 -0.38
C TYR A 123 -7.43 3.34 -1.89
N ASN A 124 -7.04 4.45 -2.48
CA ASN A 124 -6.46 4.50 -3.81
C ASN A 124 -5.52 5.72 -3.85
N GLN A 125 -4.48 5.61 -4.65
CA GLN A 125 -3.59 6.72 -4.93
C GLN A 125 -4.11 7.51 -6.12
N ILE A 126 -4.03 8.83 -6.03
CA ILE A 126 -4.46 9.75 -7.08
C ILE A 126 -3.33 10.68 -7.42
N TRP A 127 -3.11 10.91 -8.70
CA TRP A 127 -2.13 11.85 -9.21
C TRP A 127 -2.74 12.76 -10.27
N TYR A 128 -2.50 14.05 -10.15
CA TYR A 128 -2.90 15.06 -11.13
C TYR A 128 -1.68 15.62 -11.86
N PRO A 129 -1.15 14.93 -12.89
CA PRO A 129 0.09 15.32 -13.53
C PRO A 129 0.00 16.67 -14.20
N ALA A 130 -1.18 17.12 -14.64
CA ALA A 130 -1.42 18.41 -15.30
C ALA A 130 -1.89 19.54 -14.35
N PHE A 131 -1.90 19.34 -13.04
CA PHE A 131 -2.51 20.30 -12.11
C PHE A 131 -1.83 21.67 -12.05
N PHE A 132 -0.50 21.69 -12.13
CA PHE A 132 0.30 22.92 -12.01
C PHE A 132 0.80 23.48 -13.35
N SER A 133 0.70 22.68 -14.41
CA SER A 133 1.07 23.07 -15.77
C SER A 133 0.39 22.16 -16.78
N THR A 134 0.07 22.69 -17.96
CA THR A 134 -0.47 21.91 -19.09
C THR A 134 0.51 20.79 -19.48
N LEU A 135 0.01 19.58 -19.74
CA LEU A 135 0.79 18.47 -20.30
C LEU A 135 0.80 18.60 -21.83
N GLU A 136 1.92 19.09 -22.37
CA GLU A 136 2.06 19.40 -23.80
C GLU A 136 2.11 18.14 -24.67
N VAL A 137 1.82 18.28 -25.96
CA VAL A 137 1.92 17.17 -26.92
C VAL A 137 3.37 16.69 -27.02
N GLY A 138 3.56 15.38 -26.85
CA GLY A 138 4.87 14.72 -26.79
C GLY A 138 5.55 14.79 -25.42
N GLU A 139 4.98 15.51 -24.45
CA GLU A 139 5.51 15.57 -23.08
C GLU A 139 5.15 14.28 -22.32
N ALA A 140 6.11 13.81 -21.52
CA ALA A 140 5.89 12.79 -20.52
C ALA A 140 6.16 13.33 -19.13
N ARG A 141 5.29 12.98 -18.17
CA ARG A 141 5.52 13.25 -16.74
C ARG A 141 5.61 11.94 -16.01
N THR A 142 6.51 11.90 -15.03
CA THR A 142 6.78 10.69 -14.23
C THR A 142 6.71 11.02 -12.76
N CYS A 143 6.10 10.11 -11.99
CA CYS A 143 6.07 10.13 -10.54
C CYS A 143 6.68 8.83 -10.01
N HIS A 144 7.58 8.96 -9.04
CA HIS A 144 8.07 7.87 -8.23
C HIS A 144 7.43 7.94 -6.85
N PHE A 145 6.88 6.82 -6.40
CA PHE A 145 6.28 6.74 -5.07
C PHE A 145 6.62 5.41 -4.42
N THR A 146 6.55 5.36 -3.09
CA THR A 146 6.83 4.16 -2.31
C THR A 146 5.65 3.78 -1.44
N LEU A 147 5.41 2.49 -1.30
CA LEU A 147 4.50 1.93 -0.31
C LEU A 147 5.16 0.73 0.36
N ASP A 148 5.00 0.61 1.67
CA ASP A 148 5.51 -0.54 2.41
C ASP A 148 4.50 -1.69 2.33
N PHE A 149 4.95 -2.89 1.99
CA PHE A 149 4.09 -4.04 1.80
C PHE A 149 3.56 -4.57 3.13
N SER A 150 2.24 -4.74 3.27
CA SER A 150 1.62 -5.15 4.53
C SER A 150 1.63 -6.66 4.73
N HIS A 151 1.71 -7.10 6.00
CA HIS A 151 1.48 -8.49 6.39
C HIS A 151 0.06 -9.00 6.09
N LEU A 152 -0.90 -8.11 5.81
CA LEU A 152 -2.28 -8.47 5.46
C LEU A 152 -2.49 -8.62 3.93
N ALA A 153 -1.53 -8.21 3.10
CA ALA A 153 -1.63 -8.39 1.65
C ALA A 153 -1.87 -9.85 1.22
N PRO A 154 -2.63 -10.11 0.15
CA PRO A 154 -2.77 -11.46 -0.35
C PRO A 154 -1.43 -11.98 -0.94
N PRO A 155 -1.25 -13.31 -1.08
CA PRO A 155 -0.02 -13.87 -1.64
C PRO A 155 0.31 -13.38 -3.06
N VAL A 156 -0.73 -13.07 -3.84
CA VAL A 156 -0.64 -12.50 -5.18
C VAL A 156 -1.64 -11.35 -5.25
N PHE A 157 -1.16 -10.16 -5.60
CA PHE A 157 -1.95 -8.94 -5.61
C PHE A 157 -1.71 -8.18 -6.92
N PRO A 158 -2.69 -8.11 -7.84
CA PRO A 158 -2.62 -7.19 -8.97
C PRO A 158 -2.81 -5.76 -8.47
N PHE A 159 -1.90 -4.86 -8.84
CA PHE A 159 -1.98 -3.45 -8.53
C PHE A 159 -1.84 -2.66 -9.82
N SER A 160 -2.81 -1.80 -10.13
CA SER A 160 -2.82 -1.01 -11.37
C SER A 160 -2.76 0.49 -11.09
N PHE A 161 -2.37 1.23 -12.12
CA PHE A 161 -2.48 2.67 -12.21
C PHE A 161 -2.91 3.03 -13.62
N GLY A 162 -3.80 4.00 -13.77
CA GLY A 162 -4.32 4.40 -15.07
C GLY A 162 -5.13 5.68 -15.00
N LEU A 163 -5.69 6.12 -16.14
CA LEU A 163 -6.70 7.18 -16.15
C LEU A 163 -7.85 6.83 -15.21
N ALA A 164 -8.42 7.85 -14.57
CA ALA A 164 -9.55 7.67 -13.70
C ALA A 164 -10.72 7.04 -14.48
N SER A 165 -11.52 6.19 -13.84
CA SER A 165 -12.59 5.43 -14.52
C SER A 165 -13.71 6.29 -15.12
N TYR A 166 -13.71 7.59 -14.85
CA TYR A 166 -14.63 8.58 -15.40
C TYR A 166 -13.98 9.45 -16.47
N GLU A 167 -12.73 9.20 -16.85
CA GLU A 167 -12.03 9.84 -17.98
C GLU A 167 -11.85 8.80 -19.09
N THR A 168 -11.95 9.24 -20.34
CA THR A 168 -11.64 8.43 -21.53
C THR A 168 -10.96 9.29 -22.56
N ASP A 169 -10.03 8.73 -23.31
CA ASP A 169 -9.22 9.46 -24.27
C ASP A 169 -9.44 8.93 -25.71
N LEU A 170 -8.53 9.25 -26.65
CA LEU A 170 -8.59 8.74 -28.03
C LEU A 170 -8.24 7.25 -28.18
N ASN A 171 -7.52 6.66 -27.23
CA ASN A 171 -7.04 5.29 -27.29
C ASN A 171 -7.09 4.59 -25.91
N PRO A 172 -8.27 4.13 -25.47
CA PRO A 172 -8.41 3.54 -24.13
C PRO A 172 -7.63 2.24 -23.89
N ALA A 173 -6.94 1.70 -24.90
CA ALA A 173 -6.13 0.49 -24.78
C ALA A 173 -4.81 0.70 -24.03
N ASN A 174 -4.34 1.94 -23.87
CA ASN A 174 -3.08 2.28 -23.18
C ASN A 174 -3.30 3.14 -21.91
N ASP A 175 -4.54 3.35 -21.50
CA ASP A 175 -4.92 4.16 -20.34
C ASP A 175 -4.54 3.56 -18.99
N THR A 176 -4.30 2.26 -18.92
CA THR A 176 -4.06 1.56 -17.65
C THR A 176 -3.00 0.48 -17.79
N GLN A 177 -2.13 0.38 -16.79
CA GLN A 177 -1.18 -0.71 -16.66
C GLN A 177 -1.22 -1.30 -15.24
N ALA A 178 -0.98 -2.60 -15.15
CA ALA A 178 -0.94 -3.33 -13.89
C ALA A 178 0.37 -4.09 -13.70
N VAL A 179 0.80 -4.17 -12.46
CA VAL A 179 1.86 -5.06 -11.99
C VAL A 179 1.26 -6.12 -11.07
N VAL A 180 1.90 -7.28 -10.98
CA VAL A 180 1.50 -8.34 -10.05
C VAL A 180 2.56 -8.44 -8.96
N LEU A 181 2.17 -8.08 -7.73
CA LEU A 181 3.00 -8.19 -6.54
C LEU A 181 2.82 -9.57 -5.91
N ARG A 182 3.93 -10.21 -5.56
CA ARG A 182 3.95 -11.57 -4.99
C ARG A 182 4.70 -11.56 -3.67
N ARG A 183 4.02 -11.98 -2.62
CA ARG A 183 4.62 -12.12 -1.30
C ARG A 183 5.66 -13.23 -1.32
N GLY A 184 6.78 -13.01 -0.64
CA GLY A 184 7.74 -14.05 -0.33
C GLY A 184 7.09 -15.21 0.40
N ARG A 185 7.65 -16.41 0.23
CA ARG A 185 7.20 -17.54 1.04
C ARG A 185 7.42 -17.18 2.50
N LEU A 186 6.35 -17.21 3.30
CA LEU A 186 6.49 -17.25 4.74
C LEU A 186 7.52 -18.34 5.06
N PRO A 187 8.48 -18.11 5.99
CA PRO A 187 9.38 -19.17 6.40
C PRO A 187 8.50 -20.37 6.73
N ALA A 188 8.73 -21.48 6.00
CA ALA A 188 7.95 -22.69 6.15
C ALA A 188 7.76 -22.89 7.65
N THR A 189 6.50 -22.93 8.10
CA THR A 189 6.15 -23.10 9.52
C THR A 189 7.18 -24.05 10.10
N LEU A 190 8.04 -23.56 11.01
CA LEU A 190 9.03 -24.40 11.69
C LEU A 190 8.29 -25.70 12.00
N PRO A 191 8.72 -26.86 11.46
CA PRO A 191 7.93 -28.08 11.60
C PRO A 191 7.68 -28.22 13.09
N THR A 192 6.44 -27.96 13.50
CA THR A 192 6.05 -28.14 14.88
C THR A 192 6.24 -29.62 15.07
N LEU A 193 7.27 -29.99 15.84
CA LEU A 193 7.49 -31.37 16.23
C LEU A 193 6.12 -31.91 16.61
N SER A 194 5.76 -33.07 16.04
CA SER A 194 4.46 -33.66 16.33
C SER A 194 4.27 -33.69 17.86
N PRO A 195 3.04 -33.60 18.37
CA PRO A 195 2.80 -33.66 19.82
C PRO A 195 3.52 -34.85 20.47
N GLN A 196 3.64 -35.98 19.74
CA GLN A 196 4.42 -37.15 20.14
C GLN A 196 5.92 -36.88 20.23
N ALA A 197 6.52 -36.20 19.25
CA ALA A 197 7.93 -35.83 19.27
C ALA A 197 8.23 -34.82 20.39
N GLN A 198 7.30 -33.92 20.71
CA GLN A 198 7.42 -33.01 21.86
C GLN A 198 7.38 -33.78 23.20
N ILE A 199 6.47 -34.76 23.34
CA ILE A 199 6.40 -35.62 24.53
C ILE A 199 7.68 -36.45 24.68
N LEU A 200 8.20 -37.04 23.60
CA LEU A 200 9.44 -37.81 23.62
C LEU A 200 10.64 -36.96 24.01
N LEU A 201 10.73 -35.72 23.51
CA LEU A 201 11.78 -34.79 23.91
C LEU A 201 11.68 -34.45 25.41
N GLY A 202 10.46 -34.20 25.90
CA GLY A 202 10.20 -33.92 27.32
C GLY A 202 10.59 -35.09 28.23
N LEU A 203 10.22 -36.32 27.86
CA LEU A 203 10.59 -37.54 28.59
C LEU A 203 12.11 -37.79 28.54
N GLY A 204 12.75 -37.54 27.39
CA GLY A 204 14.20 -37.64 27.24
C GLY A 204 14.95 -36.68 28.17
N MET A 205 14.51 -35.43 28.25
CA MET A 205 15.11 -34.45 29.16
C MET A 205 14.93 -34.84 30.64
N LEU A 206 13.77 -35.37 31.03
CA LEU A 206 13.53 -35.87 32.38
C LEU A 206 14.43 -37.07 32.74
N ALA A 207 14.62 -38.01 31.81
CA ALA A 207 15.48 -39.16 32.01
C ALA A 207 16.96 -38.74 32.19
N CYS A 208 17.44 -37.83 31.35
CA CYS A 208 18.80 -37.27 31.46
C CYS A 208 19.01 -36.53 32.79
N ALA A 209 18.04 -35.73 33.23
CA ALA A 209 18.10 -35.06 34.53
C ALA A 209 18.15 -36.07 35.70
N GLY A 210 17.35 -37.14 35.65
CA GLY A 210 17.36 -38.21 36.65
C GLY A 210 18.71 -38.93 36.72
N LEU A 211 19.33 -39.24 35.58
CA LEU A 211 20.65 -39.87 35.52
C LEU A 211 21.76 -38.95 36.07
N ALA A 212 21.71 -37.65 35.76
CA ALA A 212 22.66 -36.67 36.28
C ALA A 212 22.59 -36.54 37.81
N ILE A 213 21.38 -36.50 38.38
CA ILE A 213 21.17 -36.46 39.83
C ILE A 213 21.70 -37.72 40.50
N ARG A 214 21.46 -38.90 39.89
CA ARG A 214 21.90 -40.19 40.43
C ARG A 214 23.43 -40.34 40.39
N HIS A 215 24.07 -39.85 39.33
CA HIS A 215 25.52 -39.81 39.24
C HIS A 215 26.13 -38.91 40.34
N ARG A 216 25.55 -37.73 40.57
CA ARG A 216 26.00 -36.79 41.62
C ARG A 216 25.85 -37.36 43.04
N ARG A 217 24.84 -38.19 43.30
CA ARG A 217 24.69 -38.88 44.60
C ARG A 217 25.70 -40.00 44.81
N ARG A 218 26.09 -40.72 43.76
CA ARG A 218 27.10 -41.78 43.86
C ARG A 218 28.50 -41.23 44.13
N SER A 219 28.86 -40.09 43.55
CA SER A 219 30.16 -39.45 43.81
C SER A 219 30.32 -38.91 45.25
N PHE A 220 29.23 -38.65 45.96
CA PHE A 220 29.26 -38.21 47.37
C PHE A 220 29.37 -39.38 48.37
N SER A 221 29.07 -40.61 47.96
CA SER A 221 29.08 -41.78 48.86
C SER A 221 30.44 -42.48 48.98
N THR A 222 31.42 -42.10 48.16
CA THR A 222 32.77 -42.70 48.13
C THR A 222 33.83 -41.89 48.90
N GLN A 223 33.44 -40.83 49.62
CA GLN A 223 34.32 -39.98 50.44
C GLN A 223 34.07 -40.09 51.95
N ALA A 224 33.35 -41.11 52.41
CA ALA A 224 33.15 -41.41 53.84
C ALA A 224 33.82 -42.73 54.21
#